data_AF-A0A2P5W316-F1
#
_entry.id   AF-A0A2P5W316-F1
#
_cell.length_a   1.000
_cell.length_b   1.000
_cell.length_c   1.000
_cell.angle_alpha   90.00
_cell.angle_beta   90.00
_cell.angle_gamma   90.00
#
_symmetry.space_group_name_H-M   'P 1'
#
loop_
_entity.id
_entity.type
_entity.pdbx_description
1 polymer ?
#
loop_
_entity_poly.entity_id
_entity_poly.type
_entity_poly.pdbx_seq_one_letter_code
_entity_poly.pdbx_strand_id
1 'polypeptide(L)'
;MAISGSDTQNPTSKLSTPLETHCVKCDSCGFTEECTVAYIMRVRDRYQGRWICGLCIEAVKDEVLRSVTLISTEEALDRHISFCNKFRAWSPSDETEHPIFAMGRVLRRSLDSPRPLRSKSSSVLPGLEEVKRPSLLRSDSCFSALYI
;
A
#
# COMPACT_ATOMS: atom_id res chain seq x y z
N MET A 1 57.67 38.85 28.12
CA MET A 1 56.36 38.74 28.80
C MET A 1 55.35 38.45 27.70
N ALA A 2 54.88 37.20 27.47
CA ALA A 2 53.75 36.53 28.15
C ALA A 2 52.54 37.48 28.25
N ILE A 3 51.34 37.19 27.74
CA ILE A 3 50.38 36.10 28.05
C ILE A 3 49.43 35.98 26.82
N SER A 4 49.17 34.84 26.15
CA SER A 4 48.46 33.58 26.47
C SER A 4 46.96 33.71 26.83
N GLY A 5 46.12 32.89 26.18
CA GLY A 5 44.70 32.59 26.48
C GLY A 5 43.68 33.27 25.55
N SER A 6 42.68 32.62 24.99
CA SER A 6 42.24 31.22 25.04
C SER A 6 41.11 30.99 24.03
N ASP A 7 40.99 29.74 23.60
CA ASP A 7 40.01 29.17 22.68
C ASP A 7 38.54 29.53 22.90
N THR A 8 37.80 29.60 21.79
CA THR A 8 36.44 29.03 21.74
C THR A 8 36.29 28.28 20.42
N GLN A 9 36.53 26.97 20.49
CA GLN A 9 36.07 26.02 19.51
C GLN A 9 34.54 26.00 19.55
N ASN A 10 33.87 26.06 18.40
CA ASN A 10 32.51 25.55 18.28
C ASN A 10 32.47 24.53 17.13
N PRO A 11 31.85 23.35 17.35
CA PRO A 11 32.13 22.15 16.58
C PRO A 11 31.41 22.16 15.24
N THR A 12 32.13 21.69 14.22
CA THR A 12 31.63 20.95 13.05
C THR A 12 30.10 20.84 12.91
N SER A 13 29.48 21.83 12.26
CA SER A 13 28.28 21.52 11.49
C SER A 13 28.74 20.70 10.29
N LYS A 14 28.67 19.37 10.44
CA LYS A 14 28.75 18.44 9.31
C LYS A 14 27.77 18.97 8.27
N LEU A 15 28.32 19.51 7.17
CA LEU A 15 27.57 19.88 5.99
C LEU A 15 26.86 18.60 5.54
N SER A 16 25.60 18.45 5.92
CA SER A 16 24.72 17.43 5.38
C SER A 16 24.66 17.72 3.89
N THR A 17 25.45 17.00 3.10
CA THR A 17 25.31 16.95 1.65
C THR A 17 23.82 16.77 1.37
N PRO A 18 23.18 17.70 0.65
CA PRO A 18 21.81 17.52 0.23
C PRO A 18 21.74 16.18 -0.50
N LEU A 19 21.02 15.21 0.07
CA LEU A 19 20.73 13.97 -0.64
C LEU A 19 19.83 14.40 -1.80
N GLU A 20 20.38 14.40 -3.01
CA GLU A 20 19.66 14.82 -4.20
C GLU A 20 18.42 13.95 -4.38
N THR A 21 17.26 14.56 -4.22
CA THR A 21 15.94 13.95 -4.38
C THR A 21 15.30 14.41 -5.68
N HIS A 22 14.54 13.51 -6.30
CA HIS A 22 13.79 13.74 -7.52
C HIS A 22 12.35 13.26 -7.33
N CYS A 23 11.40 14.01 -7.88
CA CYS A 23 10.00 13.58 -7.98
C CYS A 23 9.86 12.64 -9.17
N VAL A 24 9.56 11.36 -8.92
CA VAL A 24 9.44 10.34 -9.96
C VAL A 24 8.07 9.71 -9.93
N LYS A 25 7.46 9.59 -11.11
CA LYS A 25 6.13 8.99 -11.29
C LYS A 25 6.24 7.47 -11.41
N CYS A 26 5.49 6.75 -10.60
CA CYS A 26 5.39 5.28 -10.65
C CYS A 26 4.83 4.80 -11.98
N ASP A 27 5.53 3.88 -12.63
CA ASP A 27 5.12 3.29 -13.91
C ASP A 27 3.86 2.42 -13.76
N SER A 28 3.66 1.82 -12.58
CA SER A 28 2.51 0.94 -12.29
C SER A 28 1.26 1.69 -11.87
N CYS A 29 1.33 2.63 -10.93
CA CYS A 29 0.16 3.30 -10.35
C CYS A 29 0.10 4.82 -10.60
N GLY A 30 1.07 5.40 -11.30
CA GLY A 30 1.04 6.81 -11.70
C GLY A 30 1.15 7.81 -10.55
N PHE A 31 1.28 7.33 -9.30
CA PHE A 31 1.56 8.16 -8.13
C PHE A 31 3.00 8.68 -8.20
N THR A 32 3.21 9.92 -7.79
CA THR A 32 4.52 10.58 -7.80
C THR A 32 5.10 10.57 -6.39
N GLU A 33 6.34 10.12 -6.25
CA GLU A 33 7.07 10.10 -4.98
C GLU A 33 8.37 10.88 -5.09
N GLU A 34 8.75 11.56 -4.01
CA GLU A 34 10.08 12.18 -3.88
C GLU A 34 11.07 11.12 -3.37
N CYS A 35 12.12 10.86 -4.15
CA CYS A 35 13.04 9.77 -3.87
C CYS A 35 14.49 10.17 -4.19
N THR A 36 15.44 9.61 -3.43
CA THR A 36 16.86 9.78 -3.72
C THR A 36 17.24 9.04 -5.01
N VAL A 37 18.18 9.61 -5.78
CA VAL A 37 18.68 9.00 -7.04
C VAL A 37 19.15 7.56 -6.81
N ALA A 38 19.89 7.33 -5.72
CA ALA A 38 20.38 6.00 -5.37
C ALA A 38 19.24 5.00 -5.12
N TYR A 39 18.14 5.43 -4.50
CA TYR A 39 16.99 4.54 -4.30
C TYR A 39 16.28 4.23 -5.62
N ILE A 40 16.09 5.25 -6.48
CA ILE A 40 15.50 5.08 -7.81
C ILE A 40 16.26 4.04 -8.63
N MET A 41 17.59 4.14 -8.66
CA MET A 41 18.43 3.18 -9.39
C MET A 41 18.30 1.76 -8.84
N ARG A 42 18.30 1.58 -7.51
CA ARG A 42 18.12 0.24 -6.90
C ARG A 42 16.78 -0.39 -7.20
N VAL A 43 15.71 0.42 -7.24
CA VAL A 43 14.37 -0.08 -7.59
C VAL A 43 14.36 -0.50 -9.05
N ARG A 44 14.87 0.34 -9.96
CA ARG A 44 14.94 0.02 -11.39
C ARG A 44 15.74 -1.25 -11.66
N ASP A 45 16.87 -1.44 -10.99
CA ASP A 45 17.67 -2.68 -11.11
C ASP A 45 16.87 -3.95 -10.77
N ARG A 46 16.04 -3.89 -9.71
CA ARG A 46 15.22 -5.02 -9.27
C ARG A 46 13.96 -5.27 -10.09
N TYR A 47 13.42 -4.24 -10.72
CA TYR A 47 12.12 -4.25 -11.38
C TYR A 47 12.21 -3.96 -12.88
N GLN A 48 13.23 -4.52 -13.54
CA GLN A 48 13.40 -4.50 -15.01
C GLN A 48 13.47 -3.10 -15.61
N GLY A 49 14.21 -2.21 -14.97
CA GLY A 49 14.34 -0.82 -15.39
C GLY A 49 13.12 0.06 -15.04
N ARG A 50 12.03 -0.50 -14.52
CA ARG A 50 10.82 0.24 -14.17
C ARG A 50 10.94 0.84 -12.77
N TRP A 51 10.48 2.07 -12.63
CA TRP A 51 10.32 2.69 -11.32
C TRP A 51 8.91 2.42 -10.79
N ILE A 52 8.83 1.81 -9.63
CA ILE A 52 7.57 1.59 -8.92
C ILE A 52 7.63 2.20 -7.52
N CYS A 53 6.52 2.78 -7.08
CA CYS A 53 6.41 3.42 -5.76
C CYS A 53 6.50 2.41 -4.62
N GLY A 54 6.74 2.90 -3.40
CA GLY A 54 6.86 2.05 -2.20
C GLY A 54 5.65 1.13 -1.99
N LEU A 55 4.44 1.61 -2.27
CA LEU A 55 3.22 0.79 -2.14
C LEU A 55 3.11 -0.29 -3.22
N CYS A 56 3.51 0.00 -4.46
CA CYS A 56 3.54 -1.00 -5.53
C CYS A 56 4.62 -2.06 -5.28
N ILE A 57 5.74 -1.69 -4.68
CA ILE A 57 6.78 -2.65 -4.25
C ILE A 57 6.19 -3.68 -3.29
N GLU A 58 5.48 -3.23 -2.26
CA GLU A 58 4.84 -4.15 -1.31
C GLU A 58 3.73 -4.98 -1.96
N ALA A 59 2.93 -4.39 -2.86
CA ALA A 59 1.92 -5.12 -3.60
C ALA A 59 2.50 -6.24 -4.49
N VAL A 60 3.66 -6.00 -5.13
CA VAL A 60 4.34 -7.02 -5.94
C VAL A 60 4.91 -8.13 -5.06
N LYS A 61 5.49 -7.78 -3.90
CA LYS A 61 5.94 -8.79 -2.93
C LYS A 61 4.78 -9.64 -2.41
N ASP A 62 3.65 -9.02 -2.09
CA ASP A 62 2.43 -9.71 -1.67
C ASP A 62 1.94 -10.66 -2.76
N GLU A 63 1.92 -10.23 -4.03
CA GLU A 63 1.50 -11.09 -5.14
C GLU A 63 2.38 -12.34 -5.29
N VAL A 64 3.71 -12.22 -5.11
CA VAL A 64 4.64 -13.36 -5.09
C VAL A 64 4.33 -14.33 -3.95
N LEU A 65 3.99 -13.81 -2.76
CA LEU A 65 3.69 -14.62 -1.58
C LEU A 65 2.30 -15.28 -1.63
N ARG A 66 1.35 -14.61 -2.29
CA ARG A 66 -0.07 -14.99 -2.33
C ARG A 66 -0.40 -15.95 -3.47
N SER A 67 0.47 -16.08 -4.47
CA SER A 67 0.24 -16.98 -5.59
C SER A 67 0.32 -18.45 -5.15
N VAL A 68 -0.65 -19.26 -5.57
CA VAL A 68 -0.70 -20.70 -5.25
C VAL A 68 0.49 -21.44 -5.86
N THR A 69 0.93 -21.00 -7.04
CA THR A 69 2.14 -21.44 -7.72
C THR A 69 3.27 -20.48 -7.40
N LEU A 70 4.51 -20.95 -7.31
CA LEU A 70 5.67 -20.05 -7.21
C LEU A 70 5.80 -19.25 -8.50
N ILE A 71 5.73 -17.92 -8.39
CA ILE A 71 5.89 -16.98 -9.50
C ILE A 71 7.15 -16.14 -9.29
N SER A 72 7.76 -15.69 -10.38
CA SER A 72 8.89 -14.77 -10.29
C SER A 72 8.41 -13.37 -9.90
N THR A 73 9.33 -12.55 -9.39
CA THR A 73 9.08 -11.12 -9.11
C THR A 73 8.68 -10.36 -10.38
N GLU A 74 9.25 -10.74 -11.51
CA GLU A 74 8.89 -10.29 -12.86
C GLU A 74 7.41 -10.55 -13.17
N GLU A 75 6.98 -11.80 -13.04
CA GLU A 75 5.62 -12.18 -13.39
C GLU A 75 4.60 -11.55 -12.43
N ALA A 76 4.96 -11.43 -11.14
CA ALA A 76 4.17 -10.69 -10.17
C ALA A 76 4.05 -9.20 -10.52
N LEU A 77 5.15 -8.58 -10.98
CA LEU A 77 5.16 -7.19 -11.41
C LEU A 77 4.25 -6.98 -12.64
N ASP A 78 4.30 -7.87 -13.63
CA ASP A 78 3.45 -7.75 -14.83
C ASP A 78 1.97 -7.95 -14.51
N ARG A 79 1.63 -8.88 -13.61
CA ARG A 79 0.25 -9.03 -13.08
C ARG A 79 -0.21 -7.74 -12.40
N HIS A 80 0.63 -7.16 -11.56
CA HIS A 80 0.33 -5.93 -10.83
C HIS A 80 0.14 -4.73 -11.78
N ILE A 81 1.01 -4.55 -12.77
CA ILE A 81 0.89 -3.49 -13.78
C ILE A 81 -0.39 -3.67 -14.60
N SER A 82 -0.71 -4.90 -15.02
CA SER A 82 -1.95 -5.20 -15.73
C SER A 82 -3.18 -4.81 -14.90
N PHE A 83 -3.19 -5.15 -13.61
CA PHE A 83 -4.24 -4.74 -12.68
C PHE A 83 -4.36 -3.22 -12.57
N CYS A 84 -3.25 -2.51 -12.33
CA CYS A 84 -3.27 -1.07 -12.20
C CYS A 84 -3.70 -0.36 -13.50
N ASN A 85 -3.27 -0.85 -14.67
CA ASN A 85 -3.69 -0.30 -15.96
C ASN A 85 -5.18 -0.50 -16.21
N LYS A 86 -5.74 -1.68 -15.90
CA LYS A 86 -7.19 -1.93 -15.99
C LYS A 86 -7.98 -1.03 -15.03
N PHE A 87 -7.46 -0.81 -13.83
CA PHE A 87 -8.06 0.09 -12.87
C PHE A 87 -8.05 1.54 -13.36
N ARG A 88 -6.98 1.98 -14.02
CA ARG A 88 -6.80 3.34 -14.52
C ARG A 88 -7.52 3.65 -15.82
N ALA A 89 -7.56 2.68 -16.74
CA ALA A 89 -8.22 2.83 -18.04
C ALA A 89 -9.75 2.96 -17.90
N TRP A 90 -10.31 2.56 -16.76
CA TRP A 90 -11.71 2.78 -16.44
C TRP A 90 -11.92 4.22 -15.96
N SER A 91 -12.19 5.13 -16.90
CA SER A 91 -12.73 6.45 -16.56
C SER A 91 -14.21 6.30 -16.15
N PRO A 92 -14.72 7.14 -15.24
CA PRO A 92 -16.16 7.36 -15.16
C PRO A 92 -16.63 7.72 -16.57
N SER A 93 -17.67 7.04 -17.08
CA SER A 93 -18.42 7.59 -18.21
C SER A 93 -18.82 9.01 -17.84
N ASP A 94 -18.80 9.91 -18.83
CA ASP A 94 -18.98 11.37 -18.74
C ASP A 94 -20.37 11.82 -18.24
N GLU A 95 -21.07 10.95 -17.51
CA GLU A 95 -22.39 11.20 -16.98
C GLU A 95 -22.29 11.45 -15.48
N THR A 96 -23.18 12.32 -15.01
CA THR A 96 -23.41 12.74 -13.63
C THR A 96 -23.79 11.54 -12.74
N GLU A 97 -22.86 10.60 -12.55
CA GLU A 97 -23.08 9.44 -11.73
C GLU A 97 -23.19 9.90 -10.28
N HIS A 98 -24.30 9.54 -9.65
CA HIS A 98 -24.54 9.87 -8.25
C HIS A 98 -23.41 9.27 -7.38
N PRO A 99 -22.83 10.03 -6.42
CA PRO A 99 -21.63 9.63 -5.70
C PRO A 99 -21.68 8.23 -5.06
N ILE A 100 -22.87 7.80 -4.61
CA ILE A 100 -23.08 6.45 -4.06
C ILE A 100 -22.76 5.35 -5.08
N PHE A 101 -23.19 5.53 -6.34
CA PHE A 101 -22.92 4.56 -7.39
C PHE A 101 -21.45 4.57 -7.79
N ALA A 102 -20.83 5.76 -7.85
CA ALA A 102 -19.39 5.90 -8.09
C ALA A 102 -18.57 5.19 -7.01
N MET A 103 -18.85 5.45 -5.74
CA MET A 103 -18.18 4.79 -4.62
C MET A 103 -18.45 3.29 -4.58
N GLY A 104 -19.70 2.86 -4.80
CA GLY A 104 -20.04 1.45 -4.86
C GLY A 104 -19.30 0.73 -5.99
N ARG A 105 -19.11 1.38 -7.13
CA ARG A 105 -18.36 0.87 -8.28
C ARG A 105 -16.87 0.76 -8.00
N VAL A 106 -16.27 1.75 -7.33
CA VAL A 106 -14.87 1.70 -6.85
C VAL A 106 -14.68 0.54 -5.86
N LEU A 107 -15.55 0.41 -4.87
CA LEU A 107 -15.47 -0.65 -3.86
C LEU A 107 -15.58 -2.05 -4.48
N ARG A 108 -16.55 -2.26 -5.40
CA ARG A 108 -16.68 -3.53 -6.12
C ARG A 108 -15.40 -3.88 -6.89
N ARG A 109 -14.81 -2.92 -7.60
CA ARG A 109 -13.54 -3.13 -8.32
C ARG A 109 -12.38 -3.50 -7.42
N SER A 110 -12.29 -2.88 -6.25
CA SER A 110 -11.27 -3.28 -5.27
C SER A 110 -11.41 -4.76 -4.88
N LEU A 111 -12.62 -5.34 -4.94
CA LEU A 111 -12.86 -6.76 -4.65
C LEU A 111 -12.40 -7.71 -5.77
N ASP A 112 -12.25 -7.23 -7.01
CA ASP A 112 -11.89 -8.05 -8.17
C ASP A 112 -10.39 -8.38 -8.27
N SER A 113 -9.55 -7.72 -7.46
CA SER A 113 -8.20 -8.24 -7.18
C SER A 113 -8.36 -9.61 -6.51
N PRO A 114 -7.55 -10.64 -6.84
CA PRO A 114 -7.70 -11.96 -6.25
C PRO A 114 -7.49 -11.86 -4.74
N ARG A 115 -8.57 -11.65 -3.99
CA ARG A 115 -8.54 -11.71 -2.55
C ARG A 115 -8.27 -13.15 -2.17
N PRO A 116 -7.56 -13.37 -1.06
CA PRO A 116 -7.64 -14.67 -0.40
C PRO A 116 -9.11 -15.05 -0.33
N LEU A 117 -9.43 -16.31 -0.61
CA LEU A 117 -10.62 -16.93 -0.06
C LEU A 117 -10.65 -16.49 1.40
N ARG A 118 -11.60 -15.58 1.70
CA ARG A 118 -11.85 -14.98 3.00
C ARG A 118 -11.31 -15.91 4.07
N SER A 119 -10.33 -15.48 4.87
CA SER A 119 -9.99 -16.20 6.09
C SER A 119 -11.31 -16.43 6.80
N LYS A 120 -11.83 -17.66 6.71
CA LYS A 120 -12.95 -18.07 7.52
C LYS A 120 -12.35 -17.94 8.91
N SER A 121 -12.84 -16.98 9.70
CA SER A 121 -12.54 -16.92 11.13
C SER A 121 -13.04 -18.16 11.89
N SER A 122 -13.62 -19.14 11.18
CA SER A 122 -13.77 -20.51 11.64
C SER A 122 -12.50 -21.31 11.28
N SER A 123 -11.40 -21.04 11.98
CA SER A 123 -10.37 -22.06 12.16
C SER A 123 -10.89 -23.00 13.26
N VAL A 124 -11.44 -24.14 12.87
CA VAL A 124 -11.54 -25.29 13.78
C VAL A 124 -10.09 -25.75 14.00
N LEU A 125 -9.52 -25.41 15.15
CA LEU A 125 -8.26 -25.98 15.62
C LEU A 125 -8.57 -27.30 16.34
N PRO A 126 -7.90 -28.42 16.03
CA PRO A 126 -8.03 -29.64 16.81
C PRO A 126 -7.33 -29.46 18.17
N GLY A 127 -8.09 -29.58 19.25
CA GLY A 127 -7.56 -29.87 20.58
C GLY A 127 -7.14 -28.67 21.43
N LEU A 128 -8.09 -27.97 22.03
CA LEU A 128 -8.04 -27.60 23.45
C LEU A 128 -9.44 -27.20 23.92
N GLU A 129 -9.94 -27.92 24.94
CA GLU A 129 -11.13 -27.70 25.80
C GLU A 129 -12.14 -26.62 25.39
N GLU A 130 -13.37 -27.09 25.17
CA GLU A 130 -14.58 -26.34 24.81
C GLU A 130 -14.97 -25.32 25.91
N VAL A 131 -14.45 -24.09 25.81
CA VAL A 131 -15.05 -22.96 26.52
C VAL A 131 -16.16 -22.39 25.64
N LYS A 132 -17.41 -22.72 26.02
CA LYS A 132 -18.65 -22.21 25.43
C LYS A 132 -18.61 -20.68 25.33
N ARG A 133 -18.33 -20.14 24.14
CA ARG A 133 -18.45 -18.70 23.88
C ARG A 133 -19.94 -18.37 23.74
N PRO A 134 -20.49 -17.40 24.48
CA PRO A 134 -21.86 -16.98 24.29
C PRO A 134 -22.02 -16.43 22.86
N SER A 135 -23.10 -16.85 22.20
CA SER A 135 -23.52 -16.30 20.91
C SER A 135 -23.66 -14.79 21.04
N LEU A 136 -22.94 -14.03 20.21
CA LEU A 136 -23.14 -12.59 20.09
C LEU A 136 -24.54 -12.34 19.56
N LEU A 137 -25.47 -12.07 20.47
CA LEU A 137 -26.79 -11.56 20.14
C LEU A 137 -26.59 -10.25 19.37
N ARG A 138 -27.24 -10.16 18.21
CA ARG A 138 -27.27 -8.94 17.40
C ARG A 138 -27.71 -7.79 18.30
N SER A 139 -26.92 -6.71 18.32
CA SER A 139 -27.33 -5.45 18.90
C SER A 139 -28.59 -4.98 18.17
N ASP A 140 -29.72 -4.96 18.86
CA ASP A 140 -30.94 -4.36 18.34
C ASP A 140 -30.66 -2.88 18.06
N SER A 141 -31.00 -2.47 16.84
CA SER A 141 -30.85 -1.10 16.36
C SER A 141 -31.65 -0.13 17.22
N CYS A 142 -31.01 0.92 17.73
CA CYS A 142 -31.70 2.09 18.28
C CYS A 142 -32.33 2.90 17.13
N PHE A 143 -33.42 2.40 16.55
CA PHE A 143 -34.39 3.27 15.88
C PHE A 143 -35.33 3.80 16.96
N SER A 144 -35.28 5.11 17.24
CA SER A 144 -36.31 5.76 18.05
C SER A 144 -37.64 5.60 17.34
N ALA A 145 -38.57 4.87 17.95
CA ALA A 145 -39.96 4.87 17.54
C ALA A 145 -40.51 6.28 17.71
N LEU A 146 -40.70 7.00 16.60
CA LEU A 146 -41.52 8.20 16.59
C LEU A 146 -42.97 7.73 16.78
N TYR A 147 -43.52 8.10 17.94
CA TYR A 147 -44.93 7.98 18.30
C TYR A 147 -45.80 8.67 17.25
N ILE A 148 -46.83 7.97 16.76
CA ILE A 148 -48.09 8.56 16.26
C ILE A 148 -49.20 7.89 17.05
#